data_AF-A0A1U6H3U4-F1
#
_entry.id   AF-A0A1U6H3U4-F1
#
_cell.length_a   1.000
_cell.length_b   1.000
_cell.length_c   1.000
_cell.angle_alpha   90.00
_cell.angle_beta   90.00
_cell.angle_gamma   90.00
#
_symmetry.space_group_name_H-M   'P 1'
#
loop_
_entity.id
_entity.type
_entity.pdbx_description
1 polymer ?
#
loop_
_entity_poly.entity_id
_entity_poly.type
_entity_poly.pdbx_seq_one_letter_code
_entity_poly.pdbx_strand_id
1 'polypeptide(L)'
;MPKSASTLIEKAVVRHESPRLSRLLDKAFAMAFKGLVYAQIWEDPVADMDALQIGPESRIITIASGGCNALSYLTANPHSITCVDLNTAHIALNKLKHAAVRHLPDYANVRRFIAEADHPSNVETYSLLLAPHLDEATRRYWEGRDIVGRRRIGAFTRGIYKHGLLGNFIGLAHILARLYRIDPAEILGAGSLEDQRRVFDERFAPIFERRLVRWLTNHPASLFGLGIPPAQYTALAGEQRMADVLRARLEKLACHFPVNDNYFAWQAFGRGYGRGAEHPLPPYLQRGNLPLVRERLDRLTVRHANFTQVLAEADDVSYDRYILLDAQDWMTDGQLAELWSQISRTARPGSRVLFRTAAEPSLLPGRVPDAILDRWEYREAESQAATRADRSSIYGGVHLYALRP
;
A
#
# COMPACT_ATOMS: atom_id res chain seq x y z
N MET A 1 -19.89 -23.56 4.52
CA MET A 1 -19.77 -22.37 5.38
C MET A 1 -18.58 -21.55 4.91
N PRO A 2 -18.72 -20.25 4.59
CA PRO A 2 -17.57 -19.41 4.28
C PRO A 2 -16.67 -19.37 5.52
N LYS A 3 -15.39 -19.73 5.35
CA LYS A 3 -14.39 -19.64 6.41
C LYS A 3 -14.31 -18.18 6.87
N SER A 4 -14.29 -17.93 8.18
CA SER A 4 -14.22 -16.56 8.70
C SER A 4 -12.96 -15.86 8.17
N ALA A 5 -13.05 -14.57 7.84
CA ALA A 5 -11.89 -13.78 7.36
C ALA A 5 -10.68 -13.86 8.32
N SER A 6 -10.92 -14.05 9.61
CA SER A 6 -9.88 -14.26 10.63
C SER A 6 -9.05 -15.52 10.37
N THR A 7 -9.66 -16.60 9.88
CA THR A 7 -8.96 -17.87 9.59
C THR A 7 -8.13 -17.77 8.31
N LEU A 8 -8.51 -16.90 7.37
CA LEU A 8 -7.79 -16.71 6.12
C LEU A 8 -6.49 -15.90 6.32
N ILE A 9 -6.55 -14.80 7.09
CA ILE A 9 -5.36 -14.00 7.42
C ILE A 9 -4.37 -14.83 8.26
N GLU A 10 -4.85 -15.58 9.25
CA GLU A 10 -3.98 -16.41 10.09
C GLU A 10 -3.25 -17.48 9.27
N LYS A 11 -3.94 -18.14 8.32
CA LYS A 11 -3.29 -19.10 7.41
C LYS A 11 -2.31 -18.48 6.42
N ALA A 12 -2.53 -17.22 6.03
CA ALA A 12 -1.64 -16.51 5.12
C ALA A 12 -0.36 -16.03 5.79
N VAL A 13 -0.39 -15.79 7.11
CA VAL A 13 0.73 -15.15 7.85
C VAL A 13 1.47 -16.12 8.77
N VAL A 14 0.78 -17.06 9.43
CA VAL A 14 1.40 -17.89 10.47
C VAL A 14 2.22 -19.02 9.84
N ARG A 15 3.55 -18.92 9.98
CA ARG A 15 4.48 -19.99 9.59
C ARG A 15 4.50 -21.08 10.66
N HIS A 16 3.85 -22.21 10.38
CA HIS A 16 3.69 -23.30 11.36
C HIS A 16 5.02 -23.92 11.84
N GLU A 17 6.09 -23.79 11.05
CA GLU A 17 7.41 -24.37 11.33
C GLU A 17 8.38 -23.44 12.09
N SER A 18 7.99 -22.20 12.42
CA SER A 18 8.88 -21.23 13.09
C SER A 18 9.02 -21.47 14.61
N PRO A 19 10.04 -20.92 15.29
CA PRO A 19 10.16 -20.96 16.77
C PRO A 19 8.92 -20.37 17.48
N ARG A 20 8.66 -20.80 18.74
CA ARG A 20 7.45 -20.39 19.49
C ARG A 20 7.30 -18.87 19.64
N LEU A 21 8.42 -18.15 19.82
CA LEU A 21 8.42 -16.69 19.95
C LEU A 21 8.00 -16.01 18.64
N SER A 22 8.51 -16.48 17.50
CA SER A 22 8.16 -15.99 16.16
C SER A 22 6.67 -16.25 15.86
N ARG A 23 6.15 -17.43 16.20
CA ARG A 23 4.71 -17.73 16.05
C ARG A 23 3.80 -16.81 16.89
N LEU A 24 4.24 -16.41 18.08
CA LEU A 24 3.48 -15.47 18.91
C LEU A 24 3.45 -14.07 18.27
N LEU A 25 4.58 -13.64 17.71
CA LEU A 25 4.69 -12.38 16.96
C LEU A 25 3.85 -12.42 15.68
N ASP A 26 3.84 -13.53 14.93
CA ASP A 26 3.01 -13.72 13.74
C ASP A 26 1.51 -13.66 14.07
N LYS A 27 1.11 -14.22 15.22
CA LYS A 27 -0.29 -14.14 15.70
C LYS A 27 -0.68 -12.74 16.14
N ALA A 28 0.20 -12.04 16.87
CA ALA A 28 -0.01 -10.65 17.26
C ALA A 28 -0.11 -9.75 16.00
N PHE A 29 0.71 -10.03 15.00
CA PHE A 29 0.67 -9.38 13.70
C PHE A 29 -0.63 -9.66 12.94
N ALA A 30 -1.04 -10.92 12.82
CA ALA A 30 -2.30 -11.31 12.21
C ALA A 30 -3.50 -10.66 12.92
N MET A 31 -3.43 -10.45 14.24
CA MET A 31 -4.43 -9.69 15.00
C MET A 31 -4.41 -8.20 14.67
N ALA A 32 -3.22 -7.57 14.56
CA ALA A 32 -3.08 -6.18 14.12
C ALA A 32 -3.63 -5.97 12.70
N PHE A 33 -3.49 -6.98 11.83
CA PHE A 33 -4.00 -7.00 10.46
C PHE A 33 -5.52 -7.19 10.35
N LYS A 34 -6.23 -7.43 11.46
CA LYS A 34 -7.71 -7.39 11.47
C LYS A 34 -8.27 -5.97 11.40
N GLY A 35 -7.47 -4.98 11.79
CA GLY A 35 -7.83 -3.56 11.74
C GLY A 35 -7.50 -2.91 10.40
N LEU A 36 -7.74 -1.60 10.31
CA LEU A 36 -7.21 -0.82 9.20
C LEU A 36 -5.69 -0.80 9.29
N VAL A 37 -4.99 -1.40 8.32
CA VAL A 37 -3.52 -1.38 8.28
C VAL A 37 -3.07 -0.13 7.55
N TYR A 38 -3.57 0.05 6.32
CA TYR A 38 -3.19 1.13 5.42
C TYR A 38 -4.41 1.93 4.97
N ALA A 39 -4.47 3.22 5.31
CA ALA A 39 -5.48 4.15 4.76
C ALA A 39 -5.13 4.62 3.32
N GLN A 40 -3.85 4.50 2.95
CA GLN A 40 -3.27 4.73 1.64
C GLN A 40 -2.26 3.61 1.37
N ILE A 41 -2.21 3.13 0.14
CA ILE A 41 -1.17 2.22 -0.37
C ILE A 41 0.15 2.99 -0.51
N TRP A 42 1.26 2.37 -0.12
CA TRP A 42 2.60 2.97 -0.18
C TRP A 42 3.42 2.44 -1.35
N GLU A 43 2.80 2.43 -2.52
CA GLU A 43 3.36 1.86 -3.75
C GLU A 43 2.93 2.78 -4.87
N ASP A 44 3.87 3.22 -5.70
CA ASP A 44 3.59 4.28 -6.66
C ASP A 44 2.80 3.77 -7.88
N PRO A 45 1.52 4.17 -8.05
CA PRO A 45 0.73 3.70 -9.17
C PRO A 45 1.24 4.22 -10.51
N VAL A 46 2.01 5.32 -10.54
CA VAL A 46 2.60 5.84 -11.78
C VAL A 46 3.75 4.93 -12.23
N ALA A 47 4.63 4.55 -11.30
CA ALA A 47 5.69 3.57 -11.57
C ALA A 47 5.10 2.20 -11.96
N ASP A 48 4.00 1.79 -11.29
CA ASP A 48 3.29 0.56 -11.63
C ASP A 48 2.75 0.58 -13.06
N MET A 49 2.02 1.64 -13.45
CA MET A 49 1.43 1.76 -14.79
C MET A 49 2.47 1.74 -15.90
N ASP A 50 3.62 2.39 -15.69
CA ASP A 50 4.74 2.39 -16.63
C ASP A 50 5.37 0.99 -16.75
N ALA A 51 5.79 0.40 -15.63
CA ALA A 51 6.44 -0.91 -15.59
C ALA A 51 5.53 -2.05 -16.07
N LEU A 52 4.22 -1.95 -15.85
CA LEU A 52 3.24 -2.92 -16.32
C LEU A 52 2.71 -2.60 -17.70
N GLN A 53 3.01 -1.44 -18.27
CA GLN A 53 2.44 -1.00 -19.56
C GLN A 53 0.91 -1.16 -19.54
N ILE A 54 0.26 -0.56 -18.54
CA ILE A 54 -1.20 -0.59 -18.41
C ILE A 54 -1.81 0.24 -19.54
N GLY A 55 -2.76 -0.35 -20.26
CA GLY A 55 -3.47 0.31 -21.36
C GLY A 55 -4.89 -0.26 -21.58
N PRO A 56 -5.56 0.13 -22.68
CA PRO A 56 -6.97 -0.20 -22.93
C PRO A 56 -7.34 -1.67 -22.89
N GLU A 57 -6.45 -2.56 -23.29
CA GLU A 57 -6.68 -4.01 -23.29
C GLU A 57 -6.38 -4.68 -21.95
N SER A 58 -5.76 -3.97 -21.01
CA SER A 58 -5.25 -4.55 -19.78
C SER A 58 -6.36 -5.09 -18.88
N ARG A 59 -6.26 -6.38 -18.55
CA ARG A 59 -7.09 -7.07 -17.55
C ARG A 59 -6.26 -7.28 -16.29
N ILE A 60 -6.52 -6.43 -15.31
CA ILE A 60 -5.72 -6.28 -14.11
C ILE A 60 -6.31 -7.09 -12.97
N ILE A 61 -5.47 -7.81 -12.23
CA ILE A 61 -5.77 -8.29 -10.88
C ILE A 61 -4.75 -7.74 -9.88
N THR A 62 -5.24 -7.17 -8.78
CA THR A 62 -4.40 -6.46 -7.81
C THR A 62 -4.91 -6.63 -6.38
N ILE A 63 -4.04 -6.52 -5.39
CA ILE A 63 -4.46 -6.45 -3.98
C ILE A 63 -5.07 -5.08 -3.68
N ALA A 64 -6.25 -5.05 -3.06
CA ALA A 64 -7.02 -3.82 -2.88
C ALA A 64 -6.37 -2.84 -1.90
N SER A 65 -5.89 -3.31 -0.73
CA SER A 65 -5.22 -2.49 0.29
C SER A 65 -5.97 -1.17 0.57
N GLY A 66 -5.29 -0.02 0.59
CA GLY A 66 -5.90 1.30 0.73
C GLY A 66 -6.78 1.75 -0.46
N GLY A 67 -6.82 1.02 -1.57
CA GLY A 67 -7.66 1.25 -2.76
C GLY A 67 -7.24 2.35 -3.72
N CYS A 68 -6.25 3.17 -3.35
CA CYS A 68 -5.83 4.30 -4.17
C CYS A 68 -5.14 3.90 -5.47
N ASN A 69 -4.38 2.79 -5.51
CA ASN A 69 -3.69 2.37 -6.74
C ASN A 69 -4.68 1.85 -7.77
N ALA A 70 -5.63 0.99 -7.37
CA ALA A 70 -6.68 0.50 -8.25
C ALA A 70 -7.51 1.63 -8.88
N LEU A 71 -7.90 2.63 -8.08
CA LEU A 71 -8.58 3.83 -8.60
C LEU A 71 -7.67 4.64 -9.53
N SER A 72 -6.36 4.69 -9.25
CA SER A 72 -5.39 5.41 -10.08
C SER A 72 -5.15 4.71 -11.41
N TYR A 73 -5.17 3.38 -11.47
CA TYR A 73 -5.03 2.64 -12.73
C TYR A 73 -6.12 2.96 -13.74
N LEU A 74 -7.31 3.40 -13.29
CA LEU A 74 -8.39 3.85 -14.17
C LEU A 74 -7.99 5.03 -15.07
N THR A 75 -6.99 5.82 -14.69
CA THR A 75 -6.49 6.92 -15.53
C THR A 75 -5.84 6.41 -16.82
N ALA A 76 -5.25 5.21 -16.80
CA ALA A 76 -4.68 4.52 -17.96
C ALA A 76 -5.71 3.75 -18.83
N ASN A 77 -7.00 3.91 -18.55
CA ASN A 77 -8.11 3.33 -19.34
C ASN A 77 -8.16 1.79 -19.44
N PRO A 78 -7.81 0.98 -18.41
CA PRO A 78 -7.79 -0.48 -18.54
C PRO A 78 -9.16 -1.06 -18.89
N HIS A 79 -9.16 -2.27 -19.46
CA HIS A 79 -10.38 -3.01 -19.76
C HIS A 79 -11.13 -3.36 -18.47
N SER A 80 -10.43 -3.91 -17.47
CA SER A 80 -11.02 -4.29 -16.19
C SER A 80 -9.98 -4.38 -15.08
N ILE A 81 -10.41 -4.14 -13.84
CA ILE A 81 -9.59 -4.27 -12.64
C ILE A 81 -10.36 -5.12 -11.61
N THR A 82 -9.77 -6.25 -11.22
CA THR A 82 -10.24 -7.07 -10.11
C THR A 82 -9.35 -6.81 -8.89
N CYS A 83 -9.90 -6.15 -7.88
CA CYS A 83 -9.24 -5.90 -6.61
C CYS A 83 -9.64 -6.96 -5.59
N VAL A 84 -8.65 -7.58 -4.95
CA VAL A 84 -8.87 -8.62 -3.94
C VAL A 84 -8.19 -8.25 -2.64
N ASP A 85 -8.81 -8.51 -1.50
CA ASP A 85 -8.16 -8.34 -0.19
C ASP A 85 -8.79 -9.29 0.82
N LEU A 86 -7.99 -9.74 1.79
CA LEU A 86 -8.44 -10.56 2.91
C LEU A 86 -8.97 -9.72 4.08
N ASN A 87 -8.57 -8.45 4.15
CA ASN A 87 -8.88 -7.55 5.24
C ASN A 87 -10.22 -6.83 5.03
N THR A 88 -11.18 -7.10 5.90
CA THR A 88 -12.50 -6.47 5.91
C THR A 88 -12.43 -4.93 5.94
N ALA A 89 -11.47 -4.35 6.68
CA ALA A 89 -11.28 -2.91 6.76
C ALA A 89 -10.87 -2.31 5.42
N HIS A 90 -9.97 -2.96 4.69
CA HIS A 90 -9.55 -2.54 3.36
C HIS A 90 -10.70 -2.64 2.36
N ILE A 91 -11.47 -3.73 2.38
CA ILE A 91 -12.67 -3.88 1.53
C ILE A 91 -13.68 -2.76 1.81
N ALA A 92 -13.97 -2.48 3.08
CA ALA A 92 -14.88 -1.41 3.46
C ALA A 92 -14.37 -0.01 3.06
N LEU A 93 -13.05 0.22 3.11
CA LEU A 93 -12.42 1.47 2.67
C LEU A 93 -12.46 1.65 1.16
N ASN A 94 -12.17 0.59 0.39
CA ASN A 94 -12.25 0.61 -1.07
C ASN A 94 -13.66 0.97 -1.52
N LYS A 95 -14.66 0.26 -1.00
CA LYS A 95 -16.07 0.50 -1.32
C LYS A 95 -16.54 1.90 -0.93
N LEU A 96 -16.09 2.42 0.22
CA LEU A 96 -16.37 3.79 0.62
C LEU A 96 -15.74 4.83 -0.33
N LYS A 97 -14.48 4.63 -0.74
CA LYS A 97 -13.83 5.51 -1.73
C LYS A 97 -14.53 5.44 -3.10
N HIS A 98 -14.98 4.27 -3.52
CA HIS A 98 -15.76 4.13 -4.76
C HIS A 98 -17.08 4.89 -4.68
N ALA A 99 -17.82 4.72 -3.59
CA ALA A 99 -19.05 5.46 -3.37
C ALA A 99 -18.80 6.98 -3.36
N ALA A 100 -17.70 7.43 -2.73
CA ALA A 100 -17.32 8.83 -2.71
C ALA A 100 -17.01 9.37 -4.11
N VAL A 101 -16.21 8.64 -4.91
CA VAL A 101 -15.92 9.02 -6.30
C VAL A 101 -17.21 9.07 -7.12
N ARG A 102 -18.11 8.09 -6.98
CA ARG A 102 -19.34 7.96 -7.77
C ARG A 102 -20.42 8.98 -7.41
N HIS A 103 -20.70 9.17 -6.12
CA HIS A 103 -21.94 9.79 -5.66
C HIS A 103 -21.77 11.21 -5.11
N LEU A 104 -20.55 11.63 -4.74
CA LEU A 104 -20.35 13.02 -4.32
C LEU A 104 -20.48 13.95 -5.53
N PRO A 105 -21.12 15.12 -5.39
CA PRO A 105 -21.54 15.92 -6.54
C PRO A 105 -20.37 16.45 -7.37
N ASP A 106 -19.32 16.92 -6.71
CA ASP A 106 -18.20 17.62 -7.36
C ASP A 106 -16.83 17.23 -6.78
N TYR A 107 -15.79 17.75 -7.42
CA TYR A 107 -14.40 17.54 -7.02
C TYR A 107 -14.12 18.01 -5.58
N ALA A 108 -14.69 19.14 -5.16
CA ALA A 108 -14.45 19.70 -3.83
C ALA A 108 -14.98 18.78 -2.74
N ASN A 109 -16.16 18.18 -2.94
CA ASN A 109 -16.72 17.20 -2.00
C ASN A 109 -15.90 15.91 -1.96
N VAL A 110 -15.44 15.40 -3.12
CA VAL A 110 -14.54 14.23 -3.16
C VAL A 110 -13.23 14.52 -2.45
N ARG A 111 -12.61 15.67 -2.72
CA ARG A 111 -11.35 16.10 -2.10
C ARG A 111 -11.52 16.29 -0.60
N ARG A 112 -12.59 16.96 -0.15
CA ARG A 112 -12.89 17.14 1.28
C ARG A 112 -13.04 15.81 2.00
N PHE A 113 -13.80 14.88 1.39
CA PHE A 113 -14.08 13.60 2.05
C PHE A 113 -12.85 12.68 2.06
N ILE A 114 -12.14 12.57 0.94
CA ILE A 114 -11.03 11.62 0.80
C ILE A 114 -9.69 12.27 1.16
N ALA A 115 -9.32 13.40 0.55
CA ALA A 115 -8.00 13.99 0.76
C ALA A 115 -7.88 14.76 2.08
N GLU A 116 -8.85 15.63 2.36
CA GLU A 116 -8.97 16.42 3.60
C GLU A 116 -9.83 15.69 4.64
N ALA A 117 -9.57 14.38 4.82
CA ALA A 117 -10.35 13.45 5.64
C ALA A 117 -10.32 13.75 7.16
N ASP A 118 -10.32 15.02 7.54
CA ASP A 118 -10.41 15.59 8.88
C ASP A 118 -11.50 16.68 9.00
N HIS A 119 -12.36 16.86 7.99
CA HIS A 119 -13.43 17.84 8.06
C HIS A 119 -14.64 17.34 8.89
N PRO A 120 -15.21 18.15 9.82
CA PRO A 120 -16.34 17.72 10.67
C PRO A 120 -17.58 17.27 9.90
N SER A 121 -17.89 17.93 8.77
CA SER A 121 -19.05 17.59 7.92
C SER A 121 -18.89 16.27 7.15
N ASN A 122 -17.73 15.59 7.23
CA ASN A 122 -17.54 14.31 6.53
C ASN A 122 -18.47 13.22 7.08
N VAL A 123 -18.85 13.24 8.37
CA VAL A 123 -19.82 12.27 8.92
C VAL A 123 -21.21 12.50 8.37
N GLU A 124 -21.64 13.76 8.25
CA GLU A 124 -22.92 14.11 7.64
C GLU A 124 -22.92 13.77 6.14
N THR A 125 -21.85 14.11 5.43
CA THR A 125 -21.62 13.74 4.03
C THR A 125 -21.74 12.23 3.84
N TYR A 126 -21.12 11.44 4.72
CA TYR A 126 -21.26 9.99 4.71
C TYR A 126 -22.71 9.56 4.89
N SER A 127 -23.38 10.04 5.94
CA SER A 127 -24.74 9.62 6.27
C SER A 127 -25.76 9.95 5.19
N LEU A 128 -25.66 11.14 4.60
CA LEU A 128 -26.63 11.62 3.61
C LEU A 128 -26.33 11.14 2.19
N LEU A 129 -25.06 11.11 1.78
CA LEU A 129 -24.68 10.93 0.37
C LEU A 129 -23.97 9.62 0.06
N LEU A 130 -23.44 8.90 1.05
CA LEU A 130 -22.65 7.68 0.81
C LEU A 130 -23.30 6.42 1.37
N ALA A 131 -23.73 6.46 2.64
CA ALA A 131 -24.33 5.32 3.32
C ALA A 131 -25.51 4.69 2.57
N PRO A 132 -26.40 5.45 1.88
CA PRO A 132 -27.49 4.85 1.08
C PRO A 132 -27.00 3.96 -0.07
N HIS A 133 -25.78 4.18 -0.57
CA HIS A 133 -25.21 3.45 -1.71
C HIS A 133 -24.23 2.34 -1.31
N LEU A 134 -24.01 2.14 -0.01
CA LEU A 134 -23.10 1.12 0.50
C LEU A 134 -23.86 -0.14 0.89
N ASP A 135 -23.25 -1.30 0.60
CA ASP A 135 -23.77 -2.58 1.06
C ASP A 135 -23.76 -2.70 2.59
N GLU A 136 -24.58 -3.59 3.11
CA GLU A 136 -24.80 -3.74 4.54
C GLU A 136 -23.51 -4.04 5.32
N ALA A 137 -22.61 -4.87 4.78
CA ALA A 137 -21.37 -5.22 5.45
C ALA A 137 -20.44 -4.01 5.56
N THR A 138 -20.35 -3.21 4.51
CA THR A 138 -19.57 -1.96 4.49
C THR A 138 -20.14 -0.94 5.48
N ARG A 139 -21.46 -0.75 5.53
CA ARG A 139 -22.10 0.13 6.52
C ARG A 139 -21.83 -0.36 7.94
N ARG A 140 -22.05 -1.65 8.22
CA ARG A 140 -21.83 -2.25 9.55
C ARG A 140 -20.41 -2.02 10.05
N TYR A 141 -19.41 -2.09 9.15
CA TYR A 141 -18.03 -1.78 9.51
C TYR A 141 -17.86 -0.31 9.96
N TRP A 142 -18.27 0.65 9.12
CA TRP A 142 -18.07 2.09 9.34
C TRP A 142 -18.92 2.66 10.48
N GLU A 143 -20.13 2.13 10.65
CA GLU A 143 -21.06 2.54 11.71
C GLU A 143 -20.80 1.81 13.04
N GLY A 144 -20.10 0.68 12.98
CA GLY A 144 -19.59 -0.04 14.13
C GLY A 144 -18.56 0.76 14.93
N ARG A 145 -18.21 0.23 16.10
CA ARG A 145 -17.35 0.90 17.08
C ARG A 145 -15.88 0.52 16.95
N ASP A 146 -14.98 1.48 17.10
CA ASP A 146 -13.56 1.27 17.31
C ASP A 146 -13.26 0.73 18.73
N ILE A 147 -11.99 0.48 19.03
CA ILE A 147 -11.55 -0.08 20.32
C ILE A 147 -11.87 0.83 21.53
N VAL A 148 -12.16 2.11 21.30
CA VAL A 148 -12.52 3.08 22.35
C VAL A 148 -14.02 3.41 22.31
N GLY A 149 -14.83 2.61 21.60
CA GLY A 149 -16.28 2.73 21.58
C GLY A 149 -16.84 3.83 20.67
N ARG A 150 -16.03 4.47 19.81
CA ARG A 150 -16.47 5.52 18.87
C ARG A 150 -16.82 4.94 17.51
N ARG A 151 -17.75 5.57 16.77
CA ARG A 151 -18.05 5.14 15.39
C ARG A 151 -16.81 5.26 14.51
N ARG A 152 -16.47 4.20 13.75
CA ARG A 152 -15.28 4.19 12.87
C ARG A 152 -15.32 5.30 11.82
N ILE A 153 -16.51 5.63 11.27
CA ILE A 153 -16.66 6.73 10.30
C ILE A 153 -16.19 8.08 10.84
N GLY A 154 -16.24 8.28 12.17
CA GLY A 154 -15.73 9.48 12.81
C GLY A 154 -14.21 9.69 12.62
N ALA A 155 -13.47 8.70 12.11
CA ALA A 155 -12.07 8.89 11.72
C ALA A 155 -11.91 9.88 10.54
N PHE A 156 -12.91 10.02 9.67
CA PHE A 156 -12.93 11.01 8.58
C PHE A 156 -13.16 12.46 9.05
N THR A 157 -13.33 12.68 10.35
CA THR A 157 -13.36 14.03 10.98
C THR A 157 -12.06 14.35 11.72
N ARG A 158 -11.12 13.39 11.75
CA ARG A 158 -9.89 13.47 12.54
C ARG A 158 -8.63 13.16 11.73
N GLY A 159 -8.79 12.85 10.44
CA GLY A 159 -7.72 12.43 9.55
C GLY A 159 -7.59 10.91 9.55
N ILE A 160 -8.31 10.21 8.65
CA ILE A 160 -8.23 8.74 8.54
C ILE A 160 -6.77 8.26 8.36
N TYR A 161 -5.93 9.04 7.69
CA TYR A 161 -4.51 8.77 7.45
C TYR A 161 -3.63 8.83 8.71
N LYS A 162 -4.12 9.43 9.79
CA LYS A 162 -3.46 9.44 11.11
C LYS A 162 -3.76 8.17 11.90
N HIS A 163 -4.63 7.31 11.39
CA HIS A 163 -5.09 6.08 12.02
C HIS A 163 -4.62 4.84 11.25
N GLY A 164 -4.87 3.67 11.83
CA GLY A 164 -4.36 2.39 11.34
C GLY A 164 -2.91 2.13 11.76
N LEU A 165 -2.39 0.97 11.39
CA LEU A 165 -1.06 0.52 11.84
C LEU A 165 0.04 1.53 11.44
N LEU A 166 0.06 1.91 10.16
CA LEU A 166 1.05 2.84 9.63
C LEU A 166 0.85 4.29 10.07
N GLY A 167 -0.40 4.77 10.12
CA GLY A 167 -0.70 6.13 10.59
C GLY A 167 -0.30 6.36 12.06
N ASN A 168 -0.44 5.32 12.89
CA ASN A 168 0.02 5.31 14.29
C ASN A 168 1.56 5.28 14.37
N PHE A 169 2.22 4.48 13.52
CA PHE A 169 3.68 4.42 13.46
C PHE A 169 4.31 5.76 13.08
N ILE A 170 3.82 6.39 12.00
CA ILE A 170 4.27 7.72 11.59
C ILE A 170 4.00 8.72 12.72
N GLY A 171 2.85 8.61 13.40
CA GLY A 171 2.55 9.43 14.57
C GLY A 171 3.58 9.30 15.71
N LEU A 172 4.03 8.08 16.01
CA LEU A 172 5.08 7.84 17.01
C LEU A 172 6.44 8.40 16.55
N ALA A 173 6.78 8.22 15.27
CA ALA A 173 8.01 8.79 14.69
C ALA A 173 8.01 10.33 14.79
N HIS A 174 6.86 10.98 14.58
CA HIS A 174 6.69 12.43 14.76
C HIS A 174 6.87 12.86 16.22
N ILE A 175 6.34 12.10 17.18
CA ILE A 175 6.55 12.37 18.60
C ILE A 175 8.04 12.28 18.95
N LEU A 176 8.73 11.25 18.45
CA LEU A 176 10.16 11.07 18.65
C LEU A 176 10.98 12.20 18.00
N ALA A 177 10.63 12.63 16.78
CA ALA A 177 11.27 13.77 16.13
C ALA A 177 11.11 15.06 16.95
N ARG A 178 9.90 15.32 17.48
CA ARG A 178 9.63 16.49 18.34
C ARG A 178 10.38 16.44 19.66
N LEU A 179 10.60 15.25 20.23
CA LEU A 179 11.47 15.08 21.41
C LEU A 179 12.90 15.56 21.13
N TYR A 180 13.37 15.39 19.89
CA TYR A 180 14.63 15.93 19.40
C TYR A 180 14.52 17.35 18.80
N ARG A 181 13.39 18.06 19.03
CA ARG A 181 13.10 19.42 18.53
C ARG A 181 13.13 19.54 17.01
N ILE A 182 12.69 18.50 16.32
CA ILE A 182 12.57 18.46 14.87
C ILE A 182 11.08 18.41 14.54
N ASP A 183 10.65 19.31 13.66
CA ASP A 183 9.32 19.25 13.06
C ASP A 183 9.43 18.57 11.70
N PRO A 184 8.90 17.34 11.54
CA PRO A 184 8.94 16.65 10.26
C PRO A 184 8.33 17.46 9.11
N ALA A 185 7.36 18.34 9.38
CA ALA A 185 6.69 19.12 8.35
C ALA A 185 7.59 20.20 7.71
N GLU A 186 8.72 20.56 8.33
CA GLU A 186 9.65 21.59 7.82
C GLU A 186 10.13 21.28 6.39
N ILE A 187 10.35 20.00 6.07
CA ILE A 187 10.81 19.59 4.75
C ILE A 187 9.76 19.83 3.64
N LEU A 188 8.47 19.88 4.00
CA LEU A 188 7.39 20.14 3.04
C LEU A 188 7.35 21.61 2.59
N GLY A 189 8.03 22.51 3.31
CA GLY A 189 8.20 23.91 2.93
C GLY A 189 9.41 24.17 2.03
N ALA A 190 10.20 23.14 1.70
CA ALA A 190 11.39 23.30 0.86
C ALA A 190 11.00 23.65 -0.59
N GLY A 191 11.64 24.68 -1.15
CA GLY A 191 11.36 25.16 -2.50
C GLY A 191 12.10 24.40 -3.61
N SER A 192 13.11 23.61 -3.25
CA SER A 192 13.98 22.90 -4.19
C SER A 192 14.51 21.59 -3.60
N LEU A 193 15.04 20.70 -4.46
CA LEU A 193 15.73 19.49 -4.01
C LEU A 193 16.98 19.79 -3.17
N GLU A 194 17.67 20.89 -3.46
CA GLU A 194 18.84 21.34 -2.69
C GLU A 194 18.42 21.76 -1.28
N ASP A 195 17.31 22.50 -1.15
CA ASP A 195 16.74 22.84 0.16
C ASP A 195 16.28 21.59 0.92
N GLN A 196 15.62 20.65 0.24
CA GLN A 196 15.22 19.37 0.83
C GLN A 196 16.43 18.60 1.36
N ARG A 197 17.52 18.56 0.58
CA ARG A 197 18.78 17.92 0.95
C ARG A 197 19.39 18.59 2.18
N ARG A 198 19.50 19.92 2.18
CA ARG A 198 20.00 20.70 3.31
C ARG A 198 19.19 20.44 4.58
N VAL A 199 17.86 20.53 4.50
CA VAL A 199 16.96 20.23 5.63
C VAL A 199 17.15 18.80 6.13
N PHE A 200 17.26 17.82 5.24
CA PHE A 200 17.48 16.43 5.61
C PHE A 200 18.80 16.23 6.34
N ASP A 201 19.91 16.71 5.78
CA ASP A 201 21.25 16.52 6.32
C ASP A 201 21.43 17.26 7.66
N GLU A 202 20.89 18.48 7.79
CA GLU A 202 21.00 19.29 9.00
C GLU A 202 20.07 18.83 10.13
N ARG A 203 18.86 18.37 9.79
CA ARG A 203 17.80 18.10 10.78
C ARG A 203 17.52 16.61 10.97
N PHE A 204 17.31 15.87 9.89
CA PHE A 204 16.82 14.47 9.97
C PHE A 204 17.93 13.44 10.10
N ALA A 205 18.98 13.53 9.27
CA ALA A 205 20.08 12.58 9.26
C ALA A 205 20.74 12.39 10.64
N PRO A 206 20.98 13.44 11.47
CA PRO A 206 21.59 13.28 12.78
C PRO A 206 20.76 12.50 13.79
N ILE A 207 19.44 12.33 13.57
CA ILE A 207 18.57 11.53 14.46
C ILE A 207 19.02 10.06 14.46
N PHE A 208 19.44 9.52 13.32
CA PHE A 208 19.84 8.13 13.17
C PHE A 208 21.15 7.78 13.89
N GLU A 209 21.90 8.80 14.32
CA GLU A 209 23.09 8.65 15.16
C GLU A 209 22.78 8.55 16.67
N ARG A 210 21.55 8.93 17.08
CA ARG A 210 21.17 8.96 18.50
C ARG A 210 21.03 7.54 19.07
N ARG A 211 21.56 7.32 20.29
CA ARG A 211 21.56 6.01 20.97
C ARG A 211 20.16 5.40 21.09
N LEU A 212 19.16 6.21 21.44
CA LEU A 212 17.77 5.75 21.57
C LEU A 212 17.20 5.27 20.23
N VAL A 213 17.43 6.02 19.14
CA VAL A 213 16.94 5.67 17.81
C VAL A 213 17.60 4.38 17.35
N ARG A 214 18.93 4.29 17.46
CA ARG A 214 19.69 3.07 17.14
C ARG A 214 19.21 1.85 17.94
N TRP A 215 18.94 2.05 19.24
CA TRP A 215 18.42 0.98 20.09
C TRP A 215 17.01 0.53 19.66
N LEU A 216 16.11 1.48 19.37
CA LEU A 216 14.76 1.18 18.89
C LEU A 216 14.78 0.44 17.56
N THR A 217 15.56 0.92 16.59
CA THR A 217 15.64 0.33 15.25
C THR A 217 16.29 -1.05 15.28
N ASN A 218 17.12 -1.35 16.29
CA ASN A 218 17.72 -2.68 16.47
C ASN A 218 16.71 -3.74 16.93
N HIS A 219 15.52 -3.34 17.37
CA HIS A 219 14.49 -4.26 17.84
C HIS A 219 13.49 -4.56 16.72
N PRO A 220 13.34 -5.81 16.24
CA PRO A 220 12.48 -6.15 15.11
C PRO A 220 11.01 -5.71 15.25
N ALA A 221 10.51 -5.68 16.49
CA ALA A 221 9.15 -5.22 16.77
C ALA A 221 8.91 -3.73 16.48
N SER A 222 9.96 -2.91 16.37
CA SER A 222 9.82 -1.48 16.09
C SER A 222 9.22 -1.22 14.70
N LEU A 223 9.45 -2.13 13.74
CA LEU A 223 9.01 -1.98 12.34
C LEU A 223 7.63 -2.58 12.07
N PHE A 224 6.99 -3.22 13.05
CA PHE A 224 5.61 -3.71 12.93
C PHE A 224 4.66 -2.63 12.42
N GLY A 225 4.89 -1.39 12.84
CA GLY A 225 4.11 -0.23 12.44
C GLY A 225 4.20 0.10 10.95
N LEU A 226 5.30 -0.25 10.28
CA LEU A 226 5.44 -0.17 8.82
C LEU A 226 4.67 -1.28 8.09
N GLY A 227 4.07 -2.22 8.84
CA GLY A 227 3.50 -3.46 8.34
C GLY A 227 4.57 -4.45 7.88
N ILE A 228 5.82 -4.25 8.28
CA ILE A 228 6.93 -5.18 8.05
C ILE A 228 6.92 -6.19 9.21
N PRO A 229 6.84 -7.50 8.96
CA PRO A 229 6.92 -8.52 9.99
C PRO A 229 8.36 -8.68 10.47
N PRO A 230 8.58 -9.17 11.72
CA PRO A 230 9.91 -9.41 12.27
C PRO A 230 10.73 -10.38 11.43
N ALA A 231 10.09 -11.31 10.73
CA ALA A 231 10.75 -12.26 9.85
C ALA A 231 11.46 -11.58 8.65
N GLN A 232 10.97 -10.41 8.21
CA GLN A 232 11.62 -9.62 7.16
C GLN A 232 12.69 -8.68 7.70
N TYR A 233 12.79 -8.47 9.03
CA TYR A 233 13.77 -7.55 9.61
C TYR A 233 15.19 -7.85 9.15
N THR A 234 15.59 -9.13 9.18
CA THR A 234 16.94 -9.55 8.75
C THR A 234 17.12 -9.40 7.25
N ALA A 235 16.12 -9.78 6.45
CA ALA A 235 16.16 -9.61 4.99
C ALA A 235 16.23 -8.13 4.59
N LEU A 236 15.57 -7.27 5.36
CA LEU A 236 15.55 -5.82 5.20
C LEU A 236 16.87 -5.16 5.57
N ALA A 237 17.47 -5.60 6.68
CA ALA A 237 18.77 -5.11 7.13
C ALA A 237 19.88 -5.54 6.16
N GLY A 238 19.79 -6.75 5.62
CA GLY A 238 20.88 -7.39 4.89
C GLY A 238 22.13 -7.41 5.76
N GLU A 239 23.24 -6.90 5.23
CA GLU A 239 24.52 -6.74 5.95
C GLU A 239 24.63 -5.38 6.66
N GLN A 240 23.67 -4.48 6.47
CA GLN A 240 23.69 -3.12 7.02
C GLN A 240 22.98 -3.06 8.38
N ARG A 241 23.23 -1.98 9.12
CA ARG A 241 22.46 -1.70 10.34
C ARG A 241 21.10 -1.15 9.94
N MET A 242 20.05 -1.55 10.65
CA MET A 242 18.68 -1.11 10.34
C MET A 242 18.51 0.41 10.36
N ALA A 243 19.23 1.11 11.25
CA ALA A 243 19.21 2.57 11.29
C ALA A 243 19.68 3.19 9.96
N ASP A 244 20.67 2.60 9.31
CA ASP A 244 21.24 3.09 8.05
C ASP A 244 20.29 2.79 6.88
N VAL A 245 19.66 1.61 6.87
CA VAL A 245 18.61 1.25 5.90
C VAL A 245 17.42 2.21 5.99
N LEU A 246 16.93 2.48 7.21
CA LEU A 246 15.83 3.41 7.42
C LEU A 246 16.21 4.86 7.09
N ARG A 247 17.45 5.26 7.36
CA ARG A 247 18.00 6.56 6.95
C ARG A 247 17.97 6.68 5.43
N ALA A 248 18.51 5.72 4.69
CA ALA A 248 18.55 5.74 3.23
C ALA A 248 17.14 5.78 2.60
N ARG A 249 16.18 5.07 3.20
CA ARG A 249 14.78 5.11 2.76
C ARG A 249 14.10 6.45 3.01
N LEU A 250 14.32 7.01 4.20
CA LEU A 250 13.81 8.35 4.52
C LEU A 250 14.46 9.41 3.63
N GLU A 251 15.76 9.27 3.36
CA GLU A 251 16.52 10.13 2.44
C GLU A 251 15.94 10.09 1.03
N LYS A 252 15.67 8.90 0.48
CA LYS A 252 15.03 8.77 -0.82
C LYS A 252 13.67 9.48 -0.86
N LEU A 253 12.84 9.24 0.15
CA LEU A 253 11.52 9.89 0.27
C LEU A 253 11.63 11.42 0.38
N ALA A 254 12.65 11.90 1.09
CA ALA A 254 12.89 13.30 1.41
C ALA A 254 13.56 14.08 0.28
N CYS A 255 14.46 13.46 -0.49
CA CYS A 255 15.45 14.19 -1.29
C CYS A 255 15.57 13.74 -2.75
N HIS A 256 14.99 12.60 -3.16
CA HIS A 256 15.13 12.13 -4.55
C HIS A 256 14.04 12.67 -5.48
N PHE A 257 12.95 13.17 -4.91
CA PHE A 257 11.82 13.73 -5.65
C PHE A 257 11.43 15.08 -5.04
N PRO A 258 11.02 16.07 -5.85
CA PRO A 258 10.42 17.29 -5.31
C PRO A 258 9.25 16.93 -4.40
N VAL A 259 9.22 17.46 -3.18
CA VAL A 259 8.11 17.21 -2.24
C VAL A 259 6.77 17.65 -2.81
N ASN A 260 6.77 18.65 -3.69
CA ASN A 260 5.59 19.14 -4.41
C ASN A 260 5.06 18.17 -5.50
N ASP A 261 5.82 17.13 -5.86
CA ASP A 261 5.40 16.07 -6.78
C ASP A 261 5.23 14.70 -6.08
N ASN A 262 5.47 14.64 -4.76
CA ASN A 262 5.49 13.40 -4.00
C ASN A 262 4.46 13.39 -2.86
N TYR A 263 3.24 12.92 -3.15
CA TYR A 263 2.18 12.83 -2.13
C TYR A 263 2.50 11.84 -1.00
N PHE A 264 3.43 10.89 -1.19
CA PHE A 264 3.90 10.02 -0.11
C PHE A 264 4.72 10.80 0.92
N ALA A 265 5.55 11.75 0.47
CA ALA A 265 6.28 12.65 1.36
C ALA A 265 5.31 13.49 2.21
N TRP A 266 4.25 14.02 1.62
CA TRP A 266 3.19 14.73 2.37
C TRP A 266 2.55 13.84 3.44
N GLN A 267 2.26 12.58 3.12
CA GLN A 267 1.72 11.63 4.09
C GLN A 267 2.72 11.31 5.22
N ALA A 268 4.00 11.11 4.90
CA ALA A 268 5.04 10.83 5.89
C ALA A 268 5.33 12.01 6.81
N PHE A 269 5.53 13.20 6.23
CA PHE A 269 6.01 14.40 6.94
C PHE A 269 4.87 15.28 7.45
N GLY A 270 3.69 15.23 6.84
CA GLY A 270 2.51 16.04 7.20
C GLY A 270 1.34 15.24 7.79
N ARG A 271 1.39 13.90 7.74
CA ARG A 271 0.33 12.99 8.23
C ARG A 271 -1.03 13.22 7.54
N GLY A 272 -0.98 13.56 6.26
CA GLY A 272 -2.14 13.76 5.40
C GLY A 272 -1.69 14.26 4.03
N TYR A 273 -2.64 14.41 3.10
CA TYR A 273 -2.34 15.07 1.84
C TYR A 273 -2.23 16.59 2.03
N GLY A 274 -1.55 17.23 1.09
CA GLY A 274 -1.49 18.68 1.03
C GLY A 274 -2.86 19.33 0.80
N ARG A 275 -3.12 20.47 1.43
CA ARG A 275 -4.39 21.19 1.33
C ARG A 275 -4.47 22.15 0.15
N GLY A 276 -3.33 22.59 -0.39
CA GLY A 276 -3.27 23.47 -1.55
C GLY A 276 -3.76 22.78 -2.83
N ALA A 277 -4.30 23.56 -3.76
CA ALA A 277 -4.75 23.05 -5.06
C ALA A 277 -3.61 22.41 -5.86
N GLU A 278 -2.40 22.98 -5.74
CA GLU A 278 -1.19 22.53 -6.43
C GLU A 278 -0.44 21.41 -5.69
N HIS A 279 -0.90 21.00 -4.50
CA HIS A 279 -0.20 19.96 -3.75
C HIS A 279 -0.43 18.58 -4.37
N PRO A 280 0.57 17.68 -4.33
CA PRO A 280 0.50 16.42 -5.04
C PRO A 280 -0.58 15.53 -4.43
N LEU A 281 -1.33 14.89 -5.31
CA LEU A 281 -2.34 13.89 -4.98
C LEU A 281 -2.11 12.64 -5.84
N PRO A 282 -2.53 11.45 -5.37
CA PRO A 282 -2.58 10.26 -6.19
C PRO A 282 -3.37 10.52 -7.49
N PRO A 283 -3.04 9.89 -8.63
CA PRO A 283 -3.64 10.19 -9.92
C PRO A 283 -5.18 10.25 -9.90
N TYR A 284 -5.85 9.34 -9.19
CA TYR A 284 -7.32 9.32 -9.11
C TYR A 284 -7.97 10.52 -8.39
N LEU A 285 -7.22 11.23 -7.55
CA LEU A 285 -7.68 12.41 -6.81
C LEU A 285 -7.23 13.73 -7.44
N GLN A 286 -6.47 13.68 -8.54
CA GLN A 286 -6.13 14.89 -9.28
C GLN A 286 -7.37 15.43 -10.00
N ARG A 287 -7.56 16.75 -9.96
CA ARG A 287 -8.78 17.41 -10.49
C ARG A 287 -9.06 17.05 -11.95
N GLY A 288 -8.03 17.00 -12.79
CA GLY A 288 -8.15 16.67 -14.21
C GLY A 288 -8.56 15.21 -14.47
N ASN A 289 -8.27 14.29 -13.54
CA ASN A 289 -8.52 12.86 -13.72
C ASN A 289 -9.87 12.40 -13.16
N LEU A 290 -10.47 13.14 -12.22
CA LEU A 290 -11.71 12.69 -11.56
C LEU A 290 -12.85 12.35 -12.55
N PRO A 291 -13.11 13.12 -13.64
CA PRO A 291 -14.12 12.75 -14.62
C PRO A 291 -13.85 11.39 -15.29
N LEU A 292 -12.60 11.14 -15.70
CA LEU A 292 -12.18 9.87 -16.32
C LEU A 292 -12.32 8.69 -15.34
N VAL A 293 -11.92 8.89 -14.08
CA VAL A 293 -12.04 7.86 -13.04
C VAL A 293 -13.51 7.53 -12.79
N ARG A 294 -14.40 8.54 -12.75
CA ARG A 294 -15.85 8.33 -12.58
C ARG A 294 -16.45 7.53 -13.73
N GLU A 295 -16.15 7.92 -14.96
CA GLU A 295 -16.63 7.25 -16.18
C GLU A 295 -16.24 5.77 -16.21
N ARG A 296 -15.01 5.46 -15.75
CA ARG A 296 -14.44 4.12 -15.84
C ARG A 296 -14.64 3.29 -14.57
N LEU A 297 -15.31 3.82 -13.56
CA LEU A 297 -15.39 3.20 -12.24
C LEU A 297 -16.07 1.82 -12.26
N ASP A 298 -16.99 1.57 -13.19
CA ASP A 298 -17.65 0.25 -13.36
C ASP A 298 -16.71 -0.84 -13.86
N ARG A 299 -15.51 -0.50 -14.34
CA ARG A 299 -14.48 -1.47 -14.72
C ARG A 299 -13.72 -2.03 -13.51
N LEU A 300 -13.92 -1.47 -12.32
CA LEU A 300 -13.25 -1.87 -11.09
C LEU A 300 -14.21 -2.67 -10.20
N THR A 301 -13.85 -3.92 -9.91
CA THR A 301 -14.58 -4.78 -8.97
C THR A 301 -13.76 -5.07 -7.72
N VAL A 302 -14.38 -5.00 -6.53
CA VAL A 302 -13.73 -5.29 -5.24
C VAL A 302 -14.29 -6.58 -4.65
N ARG A 303 -13.42 -7.57 -4.43
CA ARG A 303 -13.76 -8.88 -3.85
C ARG A 303 -13.07 -9.08 -2.50
N HIS A 304 -13.84 -9.43 -1.47
CA HIS A 304 -13.28 -9.92 -0.21
C HIS A 304 -12.87 -11.38 -0.40
N ALA A 305 -11.66 -11.60 -0.88
CA ALA A 305 -11.18 -12.92 -1.29
C ALA A 305 -9.65 -13.01 -1.25
N ASN A 306 -9.14 -14.23 -1.19
CA ASN A 306 -7.71 -14.50 -1.36
C ASN A 306 -7.32 -14.39 -2.85
N PHE A 307 -6.16 -13.81 -3.15
CA PHE A 307 -5.68 -13.63 -4.51
C PHE A 307 -5.56 -14.94 -5.29
N THR A 308 -4.89 -15.95 -4.71
CA THR A 308 -4.71 -17.28 -5.31
C THR A 308 -6.06 -17.97 -5.57
N GLN A 309 -7.02 -17.84 -4.65
CA GLN A 309 -8.37 -18.41 -4.83
C GLN A 309 -9.13 -17.76 -5.99
N VAL A 310 -9.05 -16.43 -6.11
CA VAL A 310 -9.68 -15.72 -7.23
C VAL A 310 -9.08 -16.14 -8.56
N LEU A 311 -7.76 -16.36 -8.62
CA LEU A 311 -7.14 -16.92 -9.81
C LEU A 311 -7.60 -18.36 -10.07
N ALA A 312 -7.65 -19.22 -9.04
CA ALA A 312 -8.09 -20.61 -9.16
C ALA A 312 -9.53 -20.75 -9.69
N GLU A 313 -10.41 -19.81 -9.35
CA GLU A 313 -11.79 -19.74 -9.85
C GLU A 313 -11.90 -19.12 -11.26
N ALA A 314 -10.86 -18.41 -11.72
CA ALA A 314 -10.87 -17.75 -13.02
C ALA A 314 -10.52 -18.72 -14.15
N ASP A 315 -11.05 -18.43 -15.33
CA ASP A 315 -10.72 -19.16 -16.55
C ASP A 315 -9.24 -19.02 -16.91
N ASP A 316 -8.72 -20.01 -17.65
CA ASP A 316 -7.39 -19.92 -18.26
C ASP A 316 -7.28 -18.67 -19.13
N VAL A 317 -6.09 -18.05 -19.19
CA VAL A 317 -5.82 -16.94 -20.13
C VAL A 317 -6.76 -15.72 -19.94
N SER A 318 -7.09 -15.39 -18.69
CA SER A 318 -8.07 -14.36 -18.29
C SER A 318 -7.48 -13.02 -17.85
N TYR A 319 -6.22 -12.96 -17.39
CA TYR A 319 -5.56 -11.72 -16.92
C TYR A 319 -4.20 -11.50 -17.60
N ASP A 320 -3.79 -10.24 -17.68
CA ASP A 320 -2.50 -9.85 -18.26
C ASP A 320 -1.64 -8.92 -17.39
N ARG A 321 -2.21 -8.29 -16.35
CA ARG A 321 -1.43 -7.55 -15.34
C ARG A 321 -1.72 -8.09 -13.95
N TYR A 322 -0.68 -8.51 -13.25
CA TYR A 322 -0.75 -9.03 -11.89
C TYR A 322 0.04 -8.11 -10.96
N ILE A 323 -0.59 -7.57 -9.93
CA ILE A 323 0.06 -6.68 -8.95
C ILE A 323 -0.15 -7.23 -7.54
N LEU A 324 0.92 -7.75 -6.95
CA LEU A 324 0.87 -8.52 -5.70
C LEU A 324 1.33 -7.73 -4.47
N LEU A 325 1.69 -6.46 -4.65
CA LEU A 325 2.32 -5.65 -3.60
C LEU A 325 3.51 -6.40 -2.99
N ASP A 326 3.73 -6.32 -1.68
CA ASP A 326 4.72 -7.11 -0.95
C ASP A 326 4.20 -8.46 -0.42
N ALA A 327 3.00 -8.89 -0.83
CA ALA A 327 2.34 -10.06 -0.25
C ALA A 327 3.13 -11.38 -0.36
N GLN A 328 4.06 -11.47 -1.29
CA GLN A 328 4.87 -12.67 -1.51
C GLN A 328 5.96 -12.87 -0.46
N ASP A 329 6.43 -11.82 0.21
CA ASP A 329 7.42 -11.96 1.29
C ASP A 329 6.88 -12.76 2.51
N TRP A 330 5.56 -12.90 2.58
CA TRP A 330 4.82 -13.54 3.66
C TRP A 330 4.59 -15.03 3.40
N MET A 331 4.57 -15.41 2.12
CA MET A 331 4.16 -16.72 1.67
C MET A 331 5.25 -17.76 1.92
N THR A 332 4.83 -18.99 2.23
CA THR A 332 5.70 -20.17 2.20
C THR A 332 5.98 -20.58 0.75
N ASP A 333 6.98 -21.41 0.53
CA ASP A 333 7.35 -21.88 -0.82
C ASP A 333 6.20 -22.64 -1.49
N GLY A 334 5.43 -23.42 -0.72
CA GLY A 334 4.21 -24.07 -1.20
C GLY A 334 3.11 -23.07 -1.63
N GLN A 335 2.93 -21.98 -0.88
CA GLN A 335 1.97 -20.93 -1.24
C GLN A 335 2.43 -20.15 -2.48
N LEU A 336 3.73 -19.88 -2.61
CA LEU A 336 4.31 -19.27 -3.80
C LEU A 336 4.14 -20.18 -5.03
N ALA A 337 4.40 -21.47 -4.89
CA ALA A 337 4.19 -22.45 -5.97
C ALA A 337 2.72 -22.50 -6.42
N GLU A 338 1.77 -22.51 -5.49
CA GLU A 338 0.33 -22.47 -5.79
C GLU A 338 -0.05 -21.17 -6.51
N LEU A 339 0.37 -20.02 -5.97
CA LEU A 339 0.11 -18.70 -6.56
C LEU A 339 0.67 -18.61 -7.98
N TRP A 340 1.95 -18.92 -8.19
CA TRP A 340 2.60 -18.80 -9.50
C TRP A 340 2.10 -19.83 -10.50
N SER A 341 1.65 -21.00 -10.06
CA SER A 341 0.92 -21.94 -10.93
C SER A 341 -0.37 -21.31 -11.46
N GLN A 342 -1.15 -20.67 -10.59
CA GLN A 342 -2.41 -20.02 -10.98
C GLN A 342 -2.17 -18.77 -11.84
N ILE A 343 -1.15 -17.97 -11.53
CA ILE A 343 -0.73 -16.84 -12.39
C ILE A 343 -0.37 -17.38 -13.78
N SER A 344 0.44 -18.44 -13.87
CA SER A 344 0.88 -19.00 -15.15
C SER A 344 -0.25 -19.64 -15.97
N ARG A 345 -1.30 -20.16 -15.32
CA ARG A 345 -2.50 -20.69 -15.99
C ARG A 345 -3.41 -19.58 -16.51
N THR A 346 -3.60 -18.53 -15.72
CA THR A 346 -4.50 -17.42 -16.05
C THR A 346 -3.86 -16.34 -16.94
N ALA A 347 -2.54 -16.42 -17.17
CA ALA A 347 -1.78 -15.45 -17.96
C ALA A 347 -2.12 -15.48 -19.45
N ARG A 348 -2.47 -14.31 -19.98
CA ARG A 348 -2.55 -14.03 -21.42
C ARG A 348 -1.16 -13.84 -22.04
N PRO A 349 -0.97 -14.05 -23.35
CA PRO A 349 0.24 -13.60 -24.03
C PRO A 349 0.55 -12.13 -23.73
N GLY A 350 1.81 -11.81 -23.45
CA GLY A 350 2.23 -10.46 -23.03
C GLY A 350 1.89 -10.10 -21.58
N SER A 351 1.62 -11.09 -20.73
CA SER A 351 1.38 -10.88 -19.30
C SER A 351 2.60 -10.32 -18.57
N ARG A 352 2.35 -9.46 -17.58
CA ARG A 352 3.37 -8.87 -16.72
C ARG A 352 2.93 -9.00 -15.25
N VAL A 353 3.86 -9.44 -14.41
CA VAL A 353 3.67 -9.61 -12.96
C VAL A 353 4.60 -8.64 -12.25
N LEU A 354 4.04 -7.74 -11.44
CA LEU A 354 4.76 -6.77 -10.64
C LEU A 354 4.50 -7.02 -9.16
N PHE A 355 5.58 -7.01 -8.38
CA PHE A 355 5.51 -7.10 -6.93
C PHE A 355 6.69 -6.36 -6.30
N ARG A 356 6.62 -6.19 -4.99
CA ARG A 356 7.65 -5.53 -4.20
C ARG A 356 8.15 -6.45 -3.12
N THR A 357 9.31 -6.13 -2.58
CA THR A 357 9.97 -6.90 -1.53
C THR A 357 10.64 -6.00 -0.52
N ALA A 358 10.78 -6.51 0.69
CA ALA A 358 11.55 -5.85 1.75
C ALA A 358 13.03 -5.73 1.37
N ALA A 359 13.61 -6.79 0.79
CA ALA A 359 14.99 -6.86 0.33
C ALA A 359 15.14 -6.37 -1.13
N GLU A 360 16.36 -6.14 -1.59
CA GLU A 360 16.61 -5.75 -3.00
C GLU A 360 16.50 -6.92 -3.99
N PRO A 361 17.01 -8.14 -3.71
CA PRO A 361 16.87 -9.27 -4.64
C PRO A 361 15.45 -9.83 -4.69
N SER A 362 15.07 -10.38 -5.85
CA SER A 362 13.81 -11.11 -5.99
C SER A 362 13.80 -12.36 -5.09
N LEU A 363 12.70 -12.57 -4.38
CA LEU A 363 12.54 -13.73 -3.50
C LEU A 363 12.22 -15.04 -4.24
N LEU A 364 11.96 -15.02 -5.55
CA LEU A 364 11.39 -16.18 -6.26
C LEU A 364 12.38 -17.28 -6.61
N PRO A 365 13.60 -16.99 -7.11
CA PRO A 365 14.57 -18.03 -7.43
C PRO A 365 14.86 -18.93 -6.23
N GLY A 366 14.77 -20.25 -6.41
CA GLY A 366 14.94 -21.24 -5.33
C GLY A 366 13.73 -21.43 -4.41
N ARG A 367 12.70 -20.57 -4.49
CA ARG A 367 11.45 -20.67 -3.70
C ARG A 367 10.23 -21.07 -4.53
N VAL A 368 10.24 -20.72 -5.82
CA VAL A 368 9.24 -21.18 -6.81
C VAL A 368 9.90 -22.25 -7.68
N PRO A 369 9.24 -23.39 -7.95
CA PRO A 369 9.78 -24.42 -8.84
C PRO A 369 10.17 -23.88 -10.22
N ASP A 370 11.35 -24.28 -10.71
CA ASP A 370 11.88 -23.83 -12.01
C ASP A 370 10.91 -24.12 -13.17
N ALA A 371 10.21 -25.26 -13.15
CA ALA A 371 9.20 -25.60 -14.15
C ALA A 371 8.07 -24.57 -14.30
N ILE A 372 7.82 -23.76 -13.27
CA ILE A 372 6.87 -22.63 -13.32
C ILE A 372 7.62 -21.35 -13.70
N LEU A 373 8.74 -21.07 -13.03
CA LEU A 373 9.45 -19.80 -13.18
C LEU A 373 10.13 -19.65 -14.55
N ASP A 374 10.53 -20.73 -15.20
CA ASP A 374 11.14 -20.75 -16.55
C ASP A 374 10.19 -20.23 -17.63
N ARG A 375 8.87 -20.25 -17.39
CA ARG A 375 7.87 -19.64 -18.28
C ARG A 375 7.90 -18.11 -18.24
N TRP A 376 8.62 -17.53 -17.29
CA TRP A 376 8.72 -16.09 -17.07
C TRP A 376 10.15 -15.61 -17.27
N GLU A 377 10.28 -14.40 -17.79
CA GLU A 377 11.54 -13.68 -17.90
C GLU A 377 11.58 -12.60 -16.81
N TYR A 378 12.62 -12.63 -15.96
CA TYR A 378 12.86 -11.54 -15.02
C TYR A 378 13.40 -10.32 -15.77
N ARG A 379 12.69 -9.20 -15.69
CA ARG A 379 13.01 -7.96 -16.40
C ARG A 379 13.85 -7.08 -15.49
N GLU A 380 15.12 -7.44 -15.31
CA GLU A 380 16.01 -6.80 -14.32
C GLU A 380 16.15 -5.28 -14.51
N ALA A 381 16.46 -4.83 -15.73
CA ALA A 381 16.62 -3.40 -16.01
C ALA A 381 15.34 -2.59 -15.74
N GLU A 382 14.19 -3.13 -16.13
CA GLU A 382 12.88 -2.50 -15.88
C GLU A 382 12.50 -2.54 -14.39
N SER A 383 12.86 -3.62 -13.67
CA SER A 383 12.69 -3.76 -12.22
C SER A 383 13.48 -2.68 -11.46
N GLN A 384 14.74 -2.47 -11.84
CA GLN A 384 15.58 -1.42 -11.26
C GLN A 384 15.07 -0.01 -11.62
N ALA A 385 14.59 0.19 -12.85
CA ALA A 385 14.00 1.46 -13.26
C ALA A 385 12.73 1.77 -12.47
N ALA A 386 11.83 0.81 -12.32
CA ALA A 386 10.62 0.93 -11.51
C ALA A 386 10.96 1.19 -10.03
N THR A 387 11.98 0.52 -9.49
CA THR A 387 12.47 0.76 -8.11
C THR A 387 12.95 2.19 -7.94
N ARG A 388 13.70 2.73 -8.90
CA ARG A 388 14.16 4.14 -8.87
C ARG A 388 13.00 5.12 -9.01
N ALA A 389 12.00 4.81 -9.82
CA ALA A 389 10.83 5.66 -10.06
C ALA A 389 9.82 5.65 -8.90
N ASP A 390 9.79 4.61 -8.05
CA ASP A 390 8.86 4.51 -6.94
C ASP A 390 9.12 5.58 -5.86
N ARG A 391 8.22 6.57 -5.80
CA ARG A 391 8.28 7.73 -4.88
C ARG A 391 8.02 7.38 -3.41
N SER A 392 7.40 6.23 -3.12
CA SER A 392 7.03 5.85 -1.74
C SER A 392 8.24 5.50 -0.86
N SER A 393 9.31 4.99 -1.50
CA SER A 393 10.59 4.62 -0.86
C SER A 393 10.49 3.64 0.31
N ILE A 394 9.44 2.80 0.36
CA ILE A 394 9.22 1.83 1.44
C ILE A 394 9.92 0.48 1.18
N TYR A 395 10.08 0.08 -0.08
CA TYR A 395 10.52 -1.28 -0.42
C TYR A 395 11.99 -1.33 -0.83
N GLY A 396 12.60 -2.50 -0.68
CA GLY A 396 13.98 -2.76 -1.11
C GLY A 396 14.07 -2.92 -2.63
N GLY A 397 13.08 -3.58 -3.23
CA GLY A 397 12.99 -3.77 -4.68
C GLY A 397 11.56 -3.75 -5.21
N VAL A 398 11.42 -3.31 -6.46
CA VAL A 398 10.28 -3.58 -7.34
C VAL A 398 10.74 -4.63 -8.34
N HIS A 399 9.97 -5.69 -8.51
CA HIS A 399 10.29 -6.81 -9.39
C HIS A 399 9.24 -6.98 -10.46
N LEU A 400 9.70 -7.11 -11.69
CA LEU A 400 8.89 -7.30 -12.87
C LEU A 400 9.28 -8.62 -13.57
N TYR A 401 8.28 -9.46 -13.80
CA TYR A 401 8.39 -10.67 -14.62
C TYR A 401 7.45 -10.54 -15.82
N ALA A 402 7.95 -10.87 -17.00
CA ALA A 402 7.16 -10.93 -18.23
C ALA A 402 6.97 -12.39 -18.67
N LEU A 403 5.77 -12.75 -19.12
CA LEU A 403 5.53 -14.10 -19.65
C LEU A 403 6.33 -14.26 -20.95
N ARG A 404 7.05 -15.38 -21.09
CA ARG A 404 7.76 -15.70 -22.32
C ARG A 404 6.76 -15.96 -23.46
N PRO A 405 7.12 -15.63 -24.72
CA PRO A 405 6.28 -15.87 -25.89
C PRO A 405 5.86 -17.33 -26.08
#